data_AF-A0A5B9W967-F1
#
_entry.id   AF-A0A5B9W967-F1
#
_cell.length_a   1.000
_cell.length_b   1.000
_cell.length_c   1.000
_cell.angle_alpha   90.00
_cell.angle_beta   90.00
_cell.angle_gamma   90.00
#
_symmetry.space_group_name_H-M   'P 1'
#
loop_
_entity.id
_entity.type
_entity.pdbx_description
1 polymer ?
#
loop_
_entity_poly.entity_id
_entity_poly.type
_entity_poly.pdbx_seq_one_letter_code
_entity_poly.pdbx_strand_id
1 'polypeptide(L)' 'MSAHSARLQHALKDLREKWDITKESWADQVARDFEKNHLEPIDHLVRSTIVGMDKLSEALGKIRRQCQEND' A
#
# COMPACT_ATOMS: atom_id res chain seq x y z
N MET A 1 1.97 10.15 7.92
CA MET A 1 2.43 9.27 6.83
C MET A 1 3.95 9.19 6.86
N SER A 2 4.48 7.97 6.98
CA SER A 2 5.92 7.74 6.80
C SER A 2 6.31 7.84 5.31
N ALA A 3 7.56 8.19 5.00
CA ALA A 3 8.05 8.21 3.61
C ALA A 3 7.90 6.84 2.91
N HIS A 4 8.01 5.76 3.67
CA HIS A 4 7.88 4.40 3.15
C HIS A 4 6.41 4.02 2.86
N SER A 5 5.44 4.47 3.67
CA SER A 5 4.02 4.25 3.39
C SER A 5 3.55 5.04 2.17
N ALA A 6 4.06 6.25 1.96
CA ALA A 6 3.81 7.03 0.75
C ALA A 6 4.33 6.32 -0.51
N ARG A 7 5.55 5.79 -0.49
CA ARG A 7 6.13 5.02 -1.61
C ARG A 7 5.27 3.81 -1.96
N LEU A 8 4.78 3.09 -0.97
CA LEU A 8 3.94 1.92 -1.17
C LEU A 8 2.57 2.29 -1.76
N GLN A 9 1.99 3.41 -1.32
CA GLN A 9 0.76 3.95 -1.90
C GLN A 9 0.95 4.34 -3.37
N HIS A 10 2.07 4.97 -3.72
CA HIS A 10 2.40 5.29 -5.11
C HIS A 10 2.54 4.04 -5.98
N ALA A 11 3.28 3.03 -5.51
CA ALA A 11 3.43 1.77 -6.25
C ALA A 11 2.08 1.07 -6.51
N LEU A 12 1.16 1.09 -5.53
CA LEU A 12 -0.19 0.53 -5.72
C LEU A 12 -1.00 1.32 -6.75
N LYS A 13 -0.86 2.65 -6.76
CA LYS A 13 -1.51 3.50 -7.75
C LYS A 13 -0.97 3.19 -9.16
N ASP A 14 0.35 3.11 -9.32
CA ASP A 14 0.99 2.80 -10.60
C ASP A 14 0.54 1.41 -11.11
N LEU A 15 0.45 0.41 -10.22
CA LEU A 15 -0.05 -0.92 -10.55
C LEU A 15 -1.48 -0.87 -11.12
N ARG A 16 -2.38 -0.12 -10.48
CA ARG A 16 -3.77 0.04 -10.92
C ARG A 16 -3.84 0.72 -12.28
N GLU A 17 -3.08 1.80 -12.49
CA GLU A 17 -3.04 2.51 -13.77
C GLU A 17 -2.55 1.59 -14.91
N LYS A 18 -1.52 0.77 -14.65
CA LYS A 18 -1.03 -0.21 -15.63
C LYS A 18 -2.04 -1.33 -15.90
N TRP A 19 -2.78 -1.75 -14.88
CA TRP A 19 -3.84 -2.73 -15.03
C TRP A 19 -5.01 -2.19 -15.87
N ASP A 20 -5.41 -0.94 -15.66
CA ASP A 20 -6.48 -0.31 -16.44
C ASP A 20 -6.13 -0.22 -17.93
N ILE A 21 -4.88 0.15 -18.26
CA ILE A 21 -4.38 0.12 -19.65
C ILE A 21 -4.38 -1.31 -20.21
N THR A 22 -3.99 -2.30 -19.39
CA THR A 22 -3.96 -3.69 -19.81
C THR A 22 -5.36 -4.20 -20.17
N LYS A 23 -6.37 -3.82 -19.37
CA LYS A 23 -7.79 -4.16 -19.61
C LYS A 23 -8.35 -3.59 -20.92
N GLU A 24 -7.74 -2.56 -21.51
CA GLU A 24 -8.16 -2.05 -22.83
C GLU A 24 -7.95 -3.09 -23.94
N SER A 25 -6.92 -3.93 -23.81
CA SER A 25 -6.58 -4.98 -24.79
C SER A 25 -6.87 -6.40 -24.31
N TRP A 26 -6.96 -6.62 -22.99
CA TRP A 26 -7.18 -7.91 -22.38
C TRP A 26 -8.31 -7.84 -21.33
N ALA A 27 -9.55 -8.11 -21.76
CA ALA A 27 -10.77 -8.02 -20.94
C ALA A 27 -11.60 -9.32 -20.91
N ASP A 28 -10.96 -10.46 -21.16
CA ASP A 28 -11.62 -11.76 -21.16
C ASP A 28 -11.88 -12.28 -19.72
N GLN A 29 -12.35 -13.52 -19.61
CA GLN A 29 -12.59 -14.15 -18.31
C GLN A 29 -11.30 -14.32 -17.50
N VAL A 30 -10.17 -14.59 -18.16
CA VAL A 30 -8.88 -14.77 -17.50
C VAL A 30 -8.41 -13.45 -16.88
N ALA A 31 -8.59 -12.33 -17.58
CA ALA A 31 -8.29 -11.01 -17.04
C ALA A 31 -9.13 -10.69 -15.79
N ARG A 32 -10.42 -11.01 -15.80
CA ARG A 32 -11.31 -10.85 -14.62
C ARG A 32 -10.86 -11.73 -13.44
N ASP A 33 -10.52 -12.98 -13.72
CA ASP A 33 -10.05 -13.90 -12.70
C ASP A 33 -8.68 -13.46 -12.14
N PHE A 34 -7.83 -12.88 -12.98
CA PHE A 34 -6.53 -12.33 -12.57
C PHE A 34 -6.70 -11.14 -11.62
N GLU A 35 -7.57 -10.18 -11.96
CA GLU A 35 -7.88 -9.03 -11.09
C GLU A 35 -8.37 -9.50 -9.73
N LYS A 36 -9.33 -10.42 -9.72
CA LYS A 36 -9.95 -10.95 -8.50
C LYS A 36 -8.98 -11.78 -7.65
N ASN A 37 -8.21 -12.68 -8.26
CA ASN A 37 -7.40 -13.65 -7.52
C ASN A 37 -6.01 -13.10 -7.13
N HIS A 38 -5.53 -12.06 -7.81
CA HIS A 38 -4.18 -11.54 -7.58
C HIS A 38 -4.17 -10.05 -7.21
N LEU A 39 -4.87 -9.19 -7.96
CA LEU A 39 -4.80 -7.74 -7.71
C LEU A 39 -5.61 -7.31 -6.49
N GLU A 40 -6.84 -7.80 -6.31
CA GLU A 40 -7.66 -7.48 -5.13
C GLU A 40 -7.00 -7.87 -3.80
N PRO A 41 -6.41 -9.08 -3.64
CA PRO A 41 -5.67 -9.43 -2.43
C PRO A 41 -4.46 -8.54 -2.16
N ILE A 42 -3.69 -8.20 -3.20
CA ILE A 42 -2.53 -7.30 -3.08
C ILE A 42 -2.99 -5.91 -2.62
N ASP A 43 -4.09 -5.40 -3.19
CA ASP A 43 -4.64 -4.10 -2.81
C ASP A 43 -4.98 -4.04 -1.33
N HIS A 44 -5.69 -5.05 -0.84
CA HIS A 44 -6.04 -5.17 0.57
C HIS A 44 -4.81 -5.26 1.48
N LEU A 45 -3.85 -6.12 1.12
CA LEU A 45 -2.63 -6.33 1.89
C LEU A 45 -1.79 -5.05 1.97
N VAL A 46 -1.63 -4.34 0.85
CA VAL A 46 -0.88 -3.08 0.79
C VAL A 46 -1.54 -2.02 1.66
N ARG A 47 -2.86 -1.85 1.58
CA ARG A 47 -3.59 -0.88 2.41
C ARG A 47 -3.45 -1.18 3.90
N SER A 48 -3.57 -2.45 4.30
CA SER A 48 -3.35 -2.88 5.68
C SER A 48 -1.92 -2.57 6.15
N THR A 49 -0.93 -2.83 5.29
CA THR A 49 0.49 -2.57 5.57
C THR A 49 0.76 -1.08 5.75
N ILE A 50 0.21 -0.21 4.90
CA ILE A 50 0.31 1.26 5.03
C ILE A 50 -0.17 1.73 6.41
N VAL A 51 -1.33 1.23 6.85
CA VAL A 51 -1.88 1.55 8.18
C VAL A 51 -0.96 1.07 9.30
N GLY A 52 -0.42 -0.15 9.18
CA GLY A 52 0.55 -0.69 10.13
C GLY A 52 1.83 0.16 10.23
N MET A 53 2.36 0.59 9.08
CA MET A 53 3.55 1.44 9.00
C MET A 53 3.32 2.82 9.63
N ASP A 54 2.15 3.41 9.41
CA ASP A 54 1.82 4.71 10.01
C ASP A 54 1.69 4.60 11.53
N LYS A 55 1.07 3.52 12.05
CA LYS A 55 1.03 3.24 13.49
C LYS A 55 2.41 3.05 14.10
N LEU A 56 3.28 2.30 13.43
CA LEU A 56 4.67 2.12 13.87
C LEU A 56 5.44 3.44 13.88
N SER A 57 5.27 4.27 12.86
CA SER A 57 5.89 5.60 12.80
C SER A 57 5.42 6.50 13.94
N GLU A 58 4.14 6.43 14.31
CA GLU A 58 3.59 7.18 15.44
C GLU A 58 4.17 6.69 16.77
N ALA A 59 4.20 5.38 17.00
CA ALA A 59 4.75 4.77 18.21
C ALA A 59 6.24 5.13 18.41
N LEU A 60 7.05 4.98 17.35
CA LEU A 60 8.47 5.38 17.37
C LEU A 60 8.65 6.88 17.63
N GLY A 61 7.76 7.70 17.06
CA GLY A 61 7.75 9.15 17.30
C GLY A 61 7.46 9.51 18.76
N LYS A 62 6.55 8.79 19.42
CA LYS A 62 6.25 8.97 20.86
C LYS A 62 7.42 8.55 21.73
N ILE A 63 7.98 7.36 21.48
CA ILE A 63 9.15 6.84 22.23
C ILE A 63 10.32 7.82 22.14
N ARG A 64 10.62 8.35 20.94
CA ARG A 64 11.72 9.30 20.77
C ARG A 64 11.52 10.58 21.58
N ARG A 65 10.30 11.13 21.63
CA ARG A 65 10.00 12.32 22.45
C ARG A 65 10.16 12.02 23.92
N GLN A 66 9.63 10.89 24.39
CA GLN A 66 9.76 10.48 25.78
C GLN A 66 11.23 10.31 26.19
N CYS A 67 12.09 9.76 25.34
CA CYS A 67 13.52 9.71 25.64
C CYS A 67 14.17 11.11 25.70
N GLN A 68 13.80 12.03 24.81
CA GLN A 68 14.33 13.41 24.80
C GLN A 68 13.84 14.29 25.95
N GLU A 69 12.69 13.98 26.56
CA GLU A 69 12.14 14.69 27.71
C GLU A 69 12.73 14.22 29.05
N ASN A 70 13.42 13.08 29.07
CA ASN A 70 14.00 12.47 30.28
C ASN A 70 15.55 12.60 30.37
N ASP A 71 16.18 13.26 29.40
CA ASP A 71 17.59 13.67 29.40
C ASP A 71 17.70 15.18 29.68
#